data_AF-A0A1G8C278-F1
#
_entry.id   AF-A0A1G8C278-F1
#
_cell.length_a   1.000
_cell.length_b   1.000
_cell.length_c   1.000
_cell.angle_alpha   90.00
_cell.angle_beta   90.00
_cell.angle_gamma   90.00
#
_symmetry.space_group_name_H-M   'P 1'
#
loop_
_entity.id
_entity.type
_entity.pdbx_description
1 polymer ?
#
loop_
_entity_poly.entity_id
_entity_poly.type
_entity_poly.pdbx_seq_one_letter_code
_entity_poly.pdbx_strand_id
1 'polypeptide(L)' 'MDLTIFLIGAGLFGGGFFLLLFLLLKKKSLVVPFILMGIGVIVCFIGLLLSSPLTEETQLTLHKLMMEKQSLYQ' A
#
# COMPACT_ATOMS: atom_id res chain seq x y z
N MET A 1 11.30 9.31 -4.00
CA MET A 1 10.60 8.72 -5.15
C MET A 1 9.39 7.92 -4.66
N ASP A 2 9.54 7.24 -3.52
CA ASP A 2 8.54 6.38 -2.87
C ASP A 2 7.42 7.15 -2.17
N LEU A 3 7.76 8.23 -1.44
CA LEU A 3 6.79 9.08 -0.76
C LEU A 3 5.73 9.65 -1.71
N THR A 4 6.11 9.96 -2.96
CA THR A 4 5.20 10.45 -3.99
C THR A 4 4.16 9.40 -4.40
N ILE A 5 4.58 8.12 -4.50
CA ILE A 5 3.70 7.00 -4.85
C ILE A 5 2.70 6.75 -3.71
N PHE A 6 3.17 6.83 -2.46
CA PHE A 6 2.30 6.77 -1.29
C PHE A 6 1.30 7.94 -1.25
N LEU A 7 1.73 9.18 -1.51
CA LEU A 7 0.85 10.36 -1.50
C LEU A 7 -0.21 10.29 -2.60
N ILE A 8 0.17 9.81 -3.80
CA ILE A 8 -0.77 9.58 -4.90
C ILE A 8 -1.78 8.50 -4.53
N GLY A 9 -1.32 7.38 -3.95
CA GLY A 9 -2.20 6.30 -3.48
C GLY A 9 -3.18 6.76 -2.39
N ALA A 10 -2.71 7.52 -1.41
CA ALA A 10 -3.53 8.11 -0.36
C ALA A 10 -4.54 9.12 -0.92
N GLY A 11 -4.13 9.94 -1.88
CA GLY A 11 -5.03 10.88 -2.59
C GLY A 11 -6.10 10.17 -3.41
N LEU A 12 -5.74 9.11 -4.14
CA LEU A 12 -6.69 8.30 -4.91
C LEU A 12 -7.70 7.59 -4.00
N PHE A 13 -7.22 7.05 -2.87
CA PHE A 13 -8.07 6.41 -1.87
C PHE A 13 -9.05 7.42 -1.22
N GLY A 14 -8.54 8.57 -0.76
CA GLY A 14 -9.38 9.62 -0.17
C GLY A 14 -10.40 10.20 -1.16
N GLY A 15 -9.98 10.45 -2.40
CA GLY A 15 -10.87 10.92 -3.47
C GLY A 15 -11.92 9.88 -3.87
N GLY A 16 -11.53 8.61 -3.98
CA GLY A 16 -12.45 7.50 -4.24
C GLY A 16 -13.47 7.30 -3.12
N PHE A 17 -13.05 7.42 -1.86
CA PHE A 17 -13.92 7.35 -0.69
C PHE A 17 -14.91 8.53 -0.65
N PHE A 18 -14.46 9.74 -0.94
CA PHE A 18 -15.32 10.92 -1.00
C PHE A 18 -16.37 10.79 -2.11
N LEU A 19 -15.97 10.30 -3.29
CA LEU A 19 -16.88 10.05 -4.40
C LEU A 19 -17.90 8.95 -4.06
N LEU A 20 -17.48 7.92 -3.32
CA LEU A 20 -18.36 6.87 -2.80
C LEU A 20 -19.43 7.46 -1.87
N LEU A 21 -19.03 8.34 -0.95
CA LEU A 21 -19.95 9.03 -0.04
C LEU A 21 -20.97 9.89 -0.80
N PHE A 22 -20.52 10.60 -1.84
CA PHE A 22 -21.39 11.40 -2.72
C PHE A 22 -22.39 10.55 -3.51
N LEU A 23 -21.97 9.41 -4.05
CA LEU A 23 -22.84 8.48 -4.77
C LEU A 23 -23.83 7.75 -3.85
N LEU A 24 -23.42 7.47 -2.61
CA LEU A 24 -24.26 6.90 -1.55
C LEU A 24 -25.38 7.89 -1.19
N LEU A 25 -25.04 9.19 -1.06
CA LEU A 25 -26.04 10.26 -0.89
C LEU A 25 -27.00 10.36 -2.08
N LYS A 26 -26.57 10.01 -3.29
CA LYS A 26 -27.41 10.01 -4.50
C LYS A 26 -28.17 8.71 -4.78
N LYS A 27 -28.15 7.71 -3.89
CA LYS A 27 -28.86 6.40 -4.07
C LYS A 27 -28.60 5.75 -5.43
N LYS A 28 -27.43 5.97 -6.03
CA LYS A 28 -27.03 5.35 -7.31
C LYS A 28 -26.13 4.14 -7.04
N SER A 29 -26.04 3.25 -8.03
CA SER A 29 -25.22 2.03 -7.93
C SER A 29 -23.79 2.34 -7.43
N LEU A 30 -23.43 1.73 -6.29
CA LEU A 30 -22.16 1.94 -5.59
C LEU A 30 -21.02 1.05 -6.10
N VAL A 31 -21.27 0.21 -7.11
CA VAL A 31 -20.30 -0.79 -7.56
C VAL A 31 -19.02 -0.14 -8.11
N VAL A 32 -19.16 0.91 -8.91
CA VAL A 32 -18.02 1.63 -9.52
C VAL A 32 -17.09 2.26 -8.47
N PRO A 33 -17.58 3.07 -7.51
CA PRO A 33 -16.71 3.62 -6.48
C PRO A 33 -16.13 2.56 -5.55
N PHE A 34 -16.82 1.42 -5.34
CA PHE A 34 -16.28 0.31 -4.54
C PHE A 34 -15.05 -0.34 -5.18
N ILE A 35 -15.09 -0.56 -6.50
CA ILE A 35 -13.93 -1.08 -7.26
C ILE A 35 -12.79 -0.06 -7.24
N LEU A 36 -13.10 1.22 -7.45
CA LEU A 36 -12.11 2.29 -7.42
C LEU A 36 -11.42 2.40 -6.05
N MET A 37 -12.20 2.23 -4.97
CA MET A 37 -11.70 2.22 -3.60
C MET A 37 -10.80 1.00 -3.33
N GLY A 38 -11.19 -0.19 -3.78
CA GLY A 38 -10.36 -1.40 -3.68
C GLY A 38 -9.00 -1.24 -4.38
N ILE A 39 -8.99 -0.70 -5.60
CA ILE A 39 -7.75 -0.42 -6.33
C ILE A 39 -6.90 0.62 -5.60
N GLY A 40 -7.53 1.69 -5.08
CA GLY A 40 -6.84 2.73 -4.31
C GLY A 40 -6.17 2.19 -3.05
N VAL A 41 -6.83 1.28 -2.32
CA VAL A 41 -6.23 0.61 -1.14
C VAL A 41 -5.01 -0.22 -1.53
N ILE A 42 -5.10 -1.01 -2.60
CA ILE A 42 -3.98 -1.86 -3.06
C ILE A 42 -2.78 -0.99 -3.44
N VAL A 43 -3.00 0.09 -4.21
CA VAL A 43 -1.94 1.03 -4.60
C VAL A 43 -1.35 1.74 -3.38
N CYS A 44 -2.16 2.12 -2.40
CA CYS A 44 -1.69 2.73 -1.16
C CYS A 44 -0.84 1.76 -0.33
N PHE A 45 -1.22 0.48 -0.26
CA PHE A 45 -0.42 -0.58 0.39
C PHE A 45 0.91 -0.82 -0.32
N ILE A 46 0.93 -0.85 -1.66
CA ILE A 46 2.17 -0.96 -2.44
C ILE A 46 3.05 0.28 -2.19
N GLY A 47 2.46 1.47 -2.21
CA GLY A 47 3.14 2.72 -1.89
C GLY A 47 3.73 2.72 -0.47
N LEU A 48 3.01 2.18 0.51
CA LEU A 48 3.51 2.00 1.88
C LEU A 48 4.67 1.00 1.95
N LEU A 49 4.58 -0.14 1.27
CA LEU A 49 5.66 -1.12 1.22
C LEU A 49 6.94 -0.54 0.61
N LEU A 50 6.81 0.27 -0.44
CA LEU A 50 7.93 0.96 -1.07
C LEU A 50 8.46 2.13 -0.23
N SER A 51 7.57 2.88 0.43
CA SER A 51 7.94 4.04 1.26
C SER A 51 8.44 3.66 2.66
N SER A 52 8.19 2.42 3.08
CA SER A 52 8.62 1.97 4.40
C SER A 52 10.13 1.69 4.38
N PRO A 53 10.90 2.18 5.38
CA PRO A 53 12.30 1.77 5.57
C PRO A 53 12.45 0.26 5.83
N LEU A 54 11.34 -0.47 5.96
CA LEU A 54 11.33 -1.92 6.09
C LEU A 54 11.90 -2.65 4.87
N THR A 55 12.00 -2.07 3.67
CA THR A 55 12.64 -2.81 2.56
C THR A 55 14.14 -2.95 2.78
N GLU A 56 14.80 -1.95 3.37
CA GLU A 56 16.22 -2.06 3.76
C GLU A 56 16.37 -2.87 5.05
N GLU A 57 15.53 -2.65 6.06
CA GLU A 57 15.59 -3.41 7.33
C GLU A 57 15.18 -4.87 7.17
N THR A 58 14.21 -5.20 6.32
CA THR A 58 13.75 -6.58 6.05
C THR A 58 14.73 -7.31 5.15
N GLN A 59 15.30 -6.66 4.13
CA GLN A 59 16.40 -7.26 3.35
C GLN A 59 17.65 -7.44 4.20
N LEU A 60 18.00 -6.47 5.04
CA LEU A 60 19.17 -6.55 5.91
C LEU A 60 18.97 -7.57 7.04
N THR A 61 17.77 -7.69 7.60
CA THR A 61 17.43 -8.72 8.61
C THR A 61 17.35 -10.11 7.98
N LEU A 62 16.78 -10.25 6.78
CA LEU A 62 16.78 -11.50 6.02
C LEU A 62 18.21 -11.91 5.65
N HIS A 63 19.02 -10.98 5.14
CA HIS A 63 20.42 -11.21 4.80
C HIS A 63 21.26 -11.56 6.04
N LYS A 64 21.03 -10.88 7.18
CA LYS A 64 21.70 -11.16 8.45
C LYS A 64 21.28 -12.51 9.03
N LEU A 65 20.01 -12.90 8.91
CA LEU A 65 19.51 -14.24 9.27
C LEU A 65 20.08 -15.34 8.36
N MET A 66 20.26 -15.07 7.06
CA MET A 66 20.91 -16.02 6.14
C MET A 66 22.40 -16.18 6.46
N MET A 67 23.09 -15.10 6.81
CA MET A 67 24.51 -15.15 7.21
C MET A 67 24.70 -15.84 8.58
N GLU A 68 23.81 -15.61 9.54
CA GLU A 68 23.83 -16.30 10.84
C GLU A 68 23.53 -17.80 10.70
N LYS A 69 22.57 -18.17 9.85
CA LYS A 69 22.27 -19.58 9.52
C LYS A 69 23.45 -20.28 8.84
N GLN A 70 24.22 -19.58 8.01
CA GLN A 70 25.42 -20.14 7.39
C GLN A 70 26.55 -20.39 8.39
N SER A 71 26.74 -19.49 9.35
CA SER A 71 27.77 -19.63 10.40
C SER A 71 27.46 -20.77 11.37
N LEU A 72 26.17 -21.02 11.66
CA LEU A 72 25.74 -22.08 12.58
C LEU A 72 25.80 -23.49 11.97
N TYR A 73 26.07 -23.60 10.67
CA TYR A 73 26.19 -24.87 9.93
C TYR A 73 27.62 -25.18 9.47
N GLN A 74 28.60 -24.34 9.86
CA GLN A 74 30.05 -24.59 9.79
C GLN A 74 30.56 -24.99 11.16
#